data_AF-A0A935LCI9-F1
#
_entry.id   AF-A0A935LCI9-F1
#
_cell.length_a   1.000
_cell.length_b   1.000
_cell.length_c   1.000
_cell.angle_alpha   90.00
_cell.angle_beta   90.00
_cell.angle_gamma   90.00
#
_symmetry.space_group_name_H-M   'P 1'
#
loop_
_entity.id
_entity.type
_entity.pdbx_description
1 polymer ?
#
loop_
_entity_poly.entity_id
_entity_poly.type
_entity_poly.pdbx_seq_one_letter_code
_entity_poly.pdbx_strand_id
1 'polypeptide(L)'
;MSENAGNALSAAGIYVVLKRFFTHAWNSAGDAGLDPLRFEKASTHWMRHTFVRQALVDGVPIELVSELAGHASIDTTSIYSTQELARKIKAVQTMKQRVLA
;
A
#
# COMPACT_ATOMS: atom_id res chain seq x y z
N MET A 1 1.46 -16.87 -24.99
CA MET A 1 2.39 -17.14 -23.88
C MET A 1 3.77 -16.79 -24.39
N SER A 2 4.61 -16.06 -23.64
CA SER A 2 5.93 -15.63 -24.13
C SER A 2 6.88 -16.83 -24.19
N GLU A 3 7.44 -17.10 -25.37
CA GLU A 3 8.28 -18.26 -25.71
C GLU A 3 9.77 -18.10 -25.36
N ASN A 4 10.13 -17.47 -24.23
CA ASN A 4 11.54 -17.37 -23.82
C ASN A 4 11.71 -17.61 -22.32
N ALA A 5 11.80 -18.90 -21.93
CA ALA A 5 12.21 -19.28 -20.59
C ALA A 5 13.69 -18.89 -20.40
N GLY A 6 13.97 -17.94 -19.49
CA GLY A 6 15.34 -17.53 -19.13
C GLY A 6 15.64 -16.04 -19.20
N ASN A 7 14.76 -15.22 -19.80
CA ASN A 7 14.94 -13.76 -19.85
C ASN A 7 14.29 -13.07 -18.63
N ALA A 8 14.84 -11.92 -18.24
CA ALA A 8 14.25 -11.08 -17.21
C ALA A 8 12.78 -10.75 -17.54
N LEU A 9 11.90 -10.83 -16.53
CA LEU A 9 10.50 -10.49 -16.71
C LEU A 9 10.37 -9.01 -17.09
N SER A 10 9.67 -8.74 -18.20
CA SER A 10 9.27 -7.38 -18.52
C SER A 10 8.28 -6.84 -17.49
N ALA A 11 8.13 -5.52 -17.40
CA ALA A 11 7.12 -4.89 -16.53
C ALA A 11 5.70 -5.43 -16.82
N ALA A 12 5.38 -5.68 -18.10
CA ALA A 12 4.13 -6.31 -18.50
C ALA A 12 4.03 -7.77 -18.02
N GLY A 13 5.14 -8.53 -18.06
CA GLY A 13 5.21 -9.87 -17.51
C GLY A 13 4.93 -9.91 -16.01
N ILE A 14 5.57 -9.01 -15.24
CA ILE A 14 5.32 -8.86 -13.79
C ILE A 14 3.84 -8.53 -13.53
N TYR A 15 3.28 -7.58 -14.29
CA TYR A 15 1.87 -7.22 -14.16
C TYR A 15 0.93 -8.41 -14.38
N VAL A 16 1.15 -9.19 -15.43
CA VAL A 16 0.34 -10.38 -15.74
C VAL A 16 0.45 -11.43 -14.63
N VAL A 17 1.66 -11.69 -14.12
CA VAL A 17 1.89 -12.64 -13.02
C VAL A 17 1.12 -12.21 -11.78
N LEU A 18 1.19 -10.93 -11.40
CA LEU A 18 0.49 -10.40 -10.23
C LEU A 18 -1.04 -10.41 -10.41
N LYS A 19 -1.56 -10.09 -11.61
CA LYS A 19 -2.99 -10.23 -11.87
C LYS A 19 -3.47 -11.66 -11.70
N ARG A 20 -2.71 -12.65 -12.20
CA ARG A 20 -3.03 -14.07 -12.00
C ARG A 20 -3.03 -14.46 -10.53
N PHE A 21 -2.03 -14.00 -9.76
CA PHE A 21 -2.00 -14.19 -8.32
C PHE A 21 -3.25 -13.63 -7.63
N PHE A 22 -3.67 -12.42 -7.97
CA PHE A 22 -4.89 -11.83 -7.39
C PHE A 22 -6.17 -12.56 -7.80
N THR A 23 -6.26 -13.08 -9.02
CA THR A 23 -7.37 -13.95 -9.42
C THR A 23 -7.39 -15.25 -8.60
N HIS A 24 -6.23 -15.81 -8.28
CA HIS A 24 -6.17 -16.99 -7.41
C HIS A 24 -6.59 -16.65 -5.96
N ALA A 25 -6.11 -15.53 -5.43
CA ALA A 25 -6.50 -15.02 -4.12
C ALA A 25 -8.01 -14.75 -4.04
N TRP A 26 -8.59 -14.16 -5.09
CA TRP A 26 -10.04 -13.96 -5.23
C TRP A 26 -10.82 -15.26 -5.06
N ASN A 27 -10.44 -16.30 -5.81
CA ASN A 27 -11.13 -17.59 -5.79
C ASN A 27 -11.04 -18.27 -4.42
N SER A 28 -9.98 -18.00 -3.65
CA SER A 28 -9.72 -18.60 -2.34
C SER A 28 -10.16 -17.73 -1.16
N ALA A 29 -10.60 -16.49 -1.41
CA ALA A 29 -10.87 -15.51 -0.36
C ALA A 29 -12.06 -15.92 0.52
N GLY A 30 -13.10 -16.50 -0.08
CA GLY A 30 -14.27 -16.99 0.65
C GLY A 30 -13.92 -18.06 1.68
N ASP A 31 -13.05 -19.01 1.30
CA ASP A 31 -12.59 -20.09 2.18
C ASP A 31 -11.79 -19.55 3.38
N ALA A 32 -11.13 -18.39 3.22
CA ALA A 32 -10.38 -17.71 4.27
C ALA A 32 -11.24 -16.72 5.11
N GLY A 33 -12.55 -16.62 4.86
CA GLY A 33 -13.42 -15.65 5.52
C GLY A 33 -13.13 -14.19 5.13
N LEU A 34 -12.46 -13.98 3.99
CA LEU A 34 -12.14 -12.67 3.45
C LEU A 34 -13.15 -12.26 2.37
N ASP A 35 -13.41 -10.96 2.25
CA ASP A 35 -14.22 -10.42 1.17
C ASP A 35 -13.48 -10.54 -0.18
N PRO A 36 -13.94 -11.39 -1.12
CA PRO A 36 -13.29 -11.55 -2.40
C PRO A 36 -13.23 -10.24 -3.17
N LEU A 37 -14.24 -9.37 -3.08
CA LEU A 37 -14.37 -8.11 -3.82
C LEU A 37 -13.11 -7.23 -3.71
N ARG A 38 -12.36 -7.36 -2.61
CA ARG A 38 -11.11 -6.65 -2.37
C ARG A 38 -9.99 -7.00 -3.36
N PHE A 39 -10.01 -8.18 -3.95
CA PHE A 39 -8.97 -8.68 -4.85
C PHE A 39 -9.28 -8.47 -6.35
N GLU A 40 -10.52 -8.14 -6.74
CA GLU A 40 -10.91 -7.97 -8.16
C GLU A 40 -10.03 -6.95 -8.87
N LYS A 41 -9.92 -5.78 -8.21
CA LYS A 41 -9.25 -4.58 -8.71
C LYS A 41 -7.79 -4.51 -8.28
N ALA A 42 -7.29 -5.54 -7.59
CA ALA A 42 -5.91 -5.60 -7.16
C ALA A 42 -4.97 -5.65 -8.39
N SER A 43 -3.88 -4.89 -8.28
CA SER A 43 -2.90 -4.63 -9.33
C SER A 43 -1.57 -4.23 -8.68
N THR A 44 -0.53 -4.04 -9.49
CA THR A 44 0.77 -3.50 -9.03
C THR A 44 0.62 -2.15 -8.33
N HIS A 45 -0.26 -1.27 -8.84
CA HIS A 45 -0.51 0.03 -8.24
C HIS A 45 -1.28 -0.08 -6.91
N TRP A 46 -2.23 -1.01 -6.81
CA TRP A 46 -2.92 -1.31 -5.56
C TRP A 46 -1.97 -1.80 -4.46
N MET A 47 -0.97 -2.62 -4.81
CA MET A 47 0.08 -3.04 -3.87
C MET A 47 0.91 -1.86 -3.37
N ARG A 48 1.34 -0.96 -4.28
CA ARG A 48 2.07 0.26 -3.90
C ARG A 48 1.28 1.08 -2.89
N HIS A 49 -0.02 1.28 -3.14
CA HIS A 49 -0.89 2.03 -2.24
C HIS A 49 -1.08 1.35 -0.89
N THR A 50 -1.22 0.03 -0.89
CA THR A 50 -1.30 -0.77 0.33
C THR A 50 -0.03 -0.63 1.17
N PHE A 51 1.14 -0.72 0.54
CA PHE A 51 2.43 -0.51 1.18
C PHE A 51 2.56 0.89 1.78
N VAL A 52 2.31 1.95 1.00
CA VAL A 52 2.42 3.35 1.45
C VAL A 52 1.50 3.60 2.65
N ARG A 53 0.24 3.15 2.56
CA ARG A 53 -0.71 3.30 3.65
C ARG A 53 -0.27 2.55 4.90
N GLN A 54 0.19 1.30 4.76
CA GLN A 54 0.60 0.49 5.91
C GLN A 54 1.86 1.07 6.58
N ALA A 55 2.85 1.50 5.81
CA ALA A 55 4.06 2.12 6.35
C ALA A 55 3.75 3.39 7.16
N LEU A 56 2.83 4.24 6.69
CA LEU A 56 2.37 5.40 7.44
C LEU A 56 1.59 4.99 8.71
N VAL A 57 0.74 3.96 8.62
CA VAL A 57 0.05 3.38 9.78
C VAL A 57 1.03 2.82 10.81
N ASP A 58 2.20 2.34 10.38
CA ASP A 58 3.25 1.83 11.26
C ASP A 58 4.17 2.94 11.79
N GLY A 59 3.92 4.20 11.40
CA GLY A 59 4.64 5.38 11.88
C GLY A 59 5.95 5.66 11.15
N VAL A 60 6.15 5.06 9.97
CA VAL A 60 7.30 5.38 9.12
C VAL A 60 7.18 6.83 8.63
N PRO A 61 8.23 7.66 8.75
CA PRO A 61 8.21 9.04 8.27
C PRO A 61 7.80 9.14 6.80
N ILE A 62 6.94 10.11 6.46
CA ILE A 62 6.35 10.25 5.13
C ILE A 62 7.39 10.45 4.03
N GLU A 63 8.51 11.10 4.37
CA GLU A 63 9.65 11.32 3.50
C GLU A 63 10.28 9.97 3.09
N LEU A 64 10.52 9.10 4.08
CA LEU A 64 11.08 7.77 3.86
C LEU A 64 10.09 6.86 3.10
N VAL A 65 8.79 6.94 3.38
CA VAL A 65 7.76 6.21 2.62
C VAL A 65 7.73 6.67 1.16
N SER A 66 7.88 7.98 0.91
CA SER A 66 7.89 8.55 -0.44
C SER A 66 9.10 8.09 -1.26
N GLU A 67 10.28 8.02 -0.64
CA GLU A 67 11.49 7.46 -1.24
C GLU A 67 11.34 5.98 -1.57
N LEU A 68 10.83 5.17 -0.62
CA LEU A 68 10.60 3.74 -0.84
C LEU A 68 9.56 3.46 -1.94
N ALA A 69 8.56 4.34 -2.08
CA ALA A 69 7.57 4.26 -3.15
C ALA A 69 8.11 4.74 -4.51
N GLY A 70 9.28 5.38 -4.53
CA GLY A 70 9.89 5.97 -5.73
C GLY A 70 9.04 7.09 -6.33
N HIS A 71 8.37 7.90 -5.49
CA HIS A 71 7.60 9.04 -5.95
C HIS A 71 8.52 10.24 -6.22
N ALA A 72 8.37 10.86 -7.40
CA ALA A 72 9.13 12.05 -7.78
C ALA A 72 8.72 13.32 -6.98
N SER A 73 7.58 13.29 -6.29
CA SER A 73 7.13 14.33 -5.35
C SER A 73 6.45 13.69 -4.14
N ILE A 74 6.65 14.29 -2.97
CA ILE A 74 5.95 14.00 -1.72
C ILE A 74 4.43 14.23 -1.85
N ASP A 75 3.99 15.08 -2.77
CA ASP A 75 2.56 15.42 -2.94
C ASP A 75 1.69 14.19 -3.23
N THR A 76 2.21 13.22 -4.00
CA THR A 76 1.52 11.95 -4.29
C THR A 76 1.36 11.10 -3.03
N THR A 77 2.32 11.18 -2.10
CA THR A 77 2.29 10.49 -0.81
C THR A 77 1.43 11.25 0.20
N SER A 78 1.33 12.58 0.08
CA SER A 78 0.51 13.45 0.93
C SER A 78 -0.98 13.11 0.88
N ILE A 79 -1.48 12.48 -0.20
CA ILE A 79 -2.84 11.93 -0.27
C ILE A 79 -3.11 10.93 0.87
N TYR A 80 -2.08 10.20 1.32
CA TYR A 80 -2.17 9.25 2.44
C TYR A 80 -1.95 9.88 3.81
N SER A 81 -1.56 11.17 3.85
CA SER A 81 -1.25 11.88 5.08
C SER A 81 -2.46 12.16 5.97
N THR A 82 -3.69 12.02 5.49
CA THR A 82 -4.88 12.28 6.32
C THR A 82 -4.95 11.41 7.57
N GLN A 83 -4.54 10.14 7.48
CA GLN A 83 -4.46 9.25 8.64
C GLN A 83 -3.30 9.63 9.56
N GLU A 84 -2.17 10.04 8.99
CA GLU A 84 -0.99 10.49 9.73
C GLU A 84 -1.23 11.83 10.43
N LEU A 85 -1.91 12.76 9.78
CA LEU A 85 -2.34 14.04 10.34
C LEU A 85 -3.32 13.82 11.49
N ALA A 86 -4.30 12.92 11.34
CA ALA A 86 -5.20 12.56 12.43
C ALA A 86 -4.44 11.98 13.64
N ARG A 87 -3.40 11.15 13.41
CA ARG A 87 -2.51 10.64 14.47
C ARG A 87 -1.71 11.76 15.13
N LYS A 88 -1.10 12.65 14.35
CA LYS A 88 -0.33 13.81 14.84
C LYS A 88 -1.20 14.75 15.68
N ILE A 89 -2.42 15.04 15.21
CA ILE A 89 -3.42 15.84 15.96
C ILE A 89 -3.74 15.18 17.30
N LYS A 90 -4.03 13.86 17.30
CA LYS A 90 -4.32 13.11 18.53
C LYS A 90 -3.13 13.10 19.49
N ALA A 91 -1.92 12.96 18.99
CA ALA A 91 -0.70 13.01 19.79
C ALA A 91 -0.50 14.39 20.47
N VAL A 92 -0.64 15.48 19.71
CA VAL A 92 -0.55 16.85 20.23
C VAL A 92 -1.66 17.15 21.25
N GLN A 93 -2.89 16.70 21.01
CA GLN A 93 -4.00 16.83 21.97
C GLN A 93 -3.68 16.10 23.29
N THR A 94 -3.13 14.89 23.21
CA THR A 94 -2.73 14.11 24.38
C THR A 94 -1.60 14.78 25.17
N MET A 95 -0.63 15.41 24.49
CA MET A 95 0.41 16.20 25.15
C MET A 95 -0.16 17.40 25.91
N LYS A 96 -1.09 18.16 25.29
CA LYS A 96 -1.75 19.30 25.97
C LYS A 96 -2.48 18.86 27.25
N GLN A 97 -3.11 17.69 27.26
CA GLN A 97 -3.83 17.19 28.45
C GLN A 97 -2.88 16.81 29.60
N ARG A 98 -1.67 16.31 29.29
CA ARG A 98 -0.67 15.97 30.32
C ARG A 98 -0.01 17.18 30.98
N VAL A 99 0.00 18.34 30.31
CA VAL A 99 0.60 19.58 30.85
C VAL A 99 -0.37 20.32 31.79
N LEU A 100 -1.67 20.01 31.72
CA LEU A 100 -2.73 20.66 32.51
C LEU A 100 -3.17 19.85 33.74
N ALA A 101 -2.56 18.68 33.98
CA ALA A 101 -2.76 17.84 35.16
C ALA A 101 -1.53 17.92 36.07
#